data_AF-A0AAE3YYH8-F1
#
_entry.id   AF-A0AAE3YYH8-F1
#
_cell.length_a   1.000
_cell.length_b   1.000
_cell.length_c   1.000
_cell.angle_alpha   90.00
_cell.angle_beta   90.00
_cell.angle_gamma   90.00
#
_symmetry.space_group_name_H-M   'P 1'
#
loop_
_entity.id
_entity.type
_entity.pdbx_description
1 polymer ?
#
loop_
_entity_poly.entity_id
_entity_poly.type
_entity_poly.pdbx_seq_one_letter_code
_entity_poly.pdbx_strand_id
1 'polypeptide(L)'
;MSGVLRAAAAVTVAVLATAGPGAPAHAAAALPTVDYVSLGDSYAAGVGAGTPVDSCRNTEGAYPRRWTATDAKQVRLTTATCSGGKTADVLAAAAAVTAETDLVSITAGANDLGVTGAFAACMTPGRETDCAAAQAAIEAALRTTLPAAVGTVLTTVKERAPEAKVVLTGYPKPFSETGTCTGTDIPVAIRALGNRVMSGLNAVLAAQAKLAGVAYVDVESAFAGHEICSAAPWVVGFEGQADGTILHPNPTGHTEGYLPPFTKAVGTPQDVAQWIAERDAPPATPSPSGSVTPSASASPAPSAVAAPPRDTPSLPITGPDVVLTVLAGVALIAVGGAVYLLARRA
;
A
#
# COMPACT_ATOMS: atom_id res chain seq x y z
N MET A 1 1.35 -64.42 -65.96
CA MET A 1 0.38 -64.01 -64.92
C MET A 1 0.76 -62.61 -64.48
N SER A 2 -0.23 -61.73 -64.55
CA SER A 2 -0.15 -60.27 -64.48
C SER A 2 0.24 -59.74 -63.11
N GLY A 3 1.00 -58.64 -63.05
CA GLY A 3 1.29 -57.88 -61.84
C GLY A 3 1.52 -56.41 -62.18
N VAL A 4 0.54 -55.58 -61.86
CA VAL A 4 0.33 -54.20 -62.33
C VAL A 4 1.25 -53.20 -61.60
N LEU A 5 2.01 -52.39 -62.35
CA LEU A 5 2.66 -51.18 -61.82
C LEU A 5 1.58 -50.14 -61.42
N ARG A 6 1.56 -49.72 -60.16
CA ARG A 6 0.82 -48.53 -59.72
C ARG A 6 1.80 -47.38 -59.50
N ALA A 7 1.82 -46.44 -60.44
CA ALA A 7 2.48 -45.14 -60.28
C ALA A 7 1.58 -44.24 -59.41
N ALA A 8 2.08 -43.83 -58.25
CA ALA A 8 1.42 -42.82 -57.42
C ALA A 8 1.90 -41.42 -57.88
N ALA A 9 1.01 -40.63 -58.48
CA ALA A 9 1.26 -39.24 -58.81
C ALA A 9 1.14 -38.38 -57.54
N ALA A 10 2.25 -37.76 -57.11
CA ALA A 10 2.24 -36.78 -56.02
C ALA A 10 1.71 -35.44 -56.56
N VAL A 11 0.54 -35.03 -56.10
CA VAL A 11 -0.02 -33.68 -56.36
C VAL A 11 0.55 -32.74 -55.30
N THR A 12 1.55 -31.94 -55.66
CA THR A 12 2.02 -30.80 -54.87
C THR A 12 1.06 -29.63 -55.05
N VAL A 13 0.23 -29.36 -54.03
CA VAL A 13 -0.57 -28.12 -53.95
C VAL A 13 0.34 -27.00 -53.44
N ALA A 14 0.72 -26.09 -54.33
CA ALA A 14 1.41 -24.85 -53.95
C ALA A 14 0.38 -23.87 -53.36
N VAL A 15 0.37 -23.73 -52.03
CA VAL A 15 -0.38 -22.67 -51.35
C VAL A 15 0.39 -21.37 -51.49
N LEU A 16 -0.04 -20.51 -52.41
CA LEU A 16 0.49 -19.17 -52.60
C LEU A 16 -0.09 -18.27 -51.49
N ALA A 17 0.67 -18.08 -50.40
CA ALA A 17 0.29 -17.17 -49.33
C ALA A 17 0.38 -15.72 -49.85
N THR A 18 -0.77 -15.11 -50.17
CA THR A 18 -0.84 -13.69 -50.47
C THR A 18 -0.59 -12.91 -49.18
N ALA A 19 0.61 -12.34 -49.04
CA ALA A 19 0.90 -11.36 -48.00
C ALA A 19 0.04 -10.12 -48.24
N GLY A 20 -1.04 -9.98 -47.49
CA GLY A 20 -1.80 -8.73 -47.43
C GLY A 20 -0.92 -7.61 -46.86
N PRO A 21 -1.19 -6.34 -47.18
CA PRO A 21 -0.47 -5.22 -46.58
C PRO A 21 -0.64 -5.29 -45.06
N GLY A 22 0.43 -5.62 -44.35
CA GLY A 22 0.45 -5.62 -42.89
C GLY A 22 0.08 -4.23 -42.40
N ALA A 23 -0.92 -4.15 -41.52
CA ALA A 23 -1.21 -2.91 -40.80
C ALA A 23 0.10 -2.38 -40.18
N PRO A 24 0.35 -1.05 -40.20
CA PRO A 24 1.55 -0.50 -39.63
C PRO A 24 1.64 -0.93 -38.17
N ALA A 25 2.66 -1.72 -37.85
CA ALA A 25 3.01 -2.03 -36.46
C ALA A 25 3.33 -0.69 -35.79
N HIS A 26 2.37 -0.16 -35.02
CA HIS A 26 2.65 0.97 -34.15
C HIS A 26 3.66 0.46 -33.14
N ALA A 27 4.90 0.97 -33.22
CA ALA A 27 5.88 0.75 -32.18
C ALA A 27 5.24 1.22 -30.86
N ALA A 28 5.11 0.32 -29.89
CA ALA A 28 4.62 0.68 -28.58
C ALA A 28 5.49 1.81 -28.04
N ALA A 29 4.87 2.92 -27.63
CA ALA A 29 5.59 4.01 -27.01
C ALA A 29 6.32 3.49 -25.78
N ALA A 30 7.58 3.91 -25.59
CA ALA A 30 8.33 3.55 -24.39
C ALA A 30 7.64 4.11 -23.14
N LEU A 31 7.58 3.31 -22.07
CA LEU A 31 6.96 3.72 -20.82
C LEU A 31 7.76 4.87 -20.15
N PRO A 32 7.08 5.84 -19.52
CA PRO A 32 7.72 6.96 -18.86
C PRO A 32 8.46 6.53 -17.59
N THR A 33 9.57 7.19 -17.28
CA THR A 33 10.31 6.99 -16.03
C THR A 33 9.41 7.29 -14.83
N VAL A 34 9.45 6.43 -13.80
CA VAL A 34 8.74 6.63 -12.52
C VAL A 34 9.60 7.47 -11.59
N ASP A 35 9.11 8.62 -11.17
CA ASP A 35 9.71 9.42 -10.10
C ASP A 35 9.26 8.94 -8.72
N TYR A 36 10.14 8.22 -8.03
CA TYR A 36 9.85 7.61 -6.72
C TYR A 36 10.61 8.31 -5.60
N VAL A 37 9.90 8.86 -4.62
CA VAL A 37 10.47 9.36 -3.36
C VAL A 37 10.17 8.40 -2.22
N SER A 38 11.21 7.90 -1.55
CA SER A 38 11.06 7.16 -0.29
C SER A 38 11.33 8.09 0.88
N LEU A 39 10.34 8.26 1.75
CA LEU A 39 10.43 9.03 2.99
C LEU A 39 10.33 8.09 4.19
N GLY A 40 11.02 8.40 5.28
CA GLY A 40 10.82 7.63 6.51
C GLY A 40 12.02 7.45 7.40
N ASP A 41 11.87 6.49 8.31
CA ASP A 41 12.84 6.19 9.35
C ASP A 41 13.79 5.04 9.00
N SER A 42 14.37 4.40 10.02
CA SER A 42 15.32 3.31 9.89
C SER A 42 14.75 2.07 9.19
N TYR A 43 13.44 1.83 9.25
CA TYR A 43 12.80 0.72 8.55
C TYR A 43 12.78 0.98 7.04
N ALA A 44 12.45 2.19 6.60
CA ALA A 44 12.54 2.54 5.17
C ALA A 44 13.99 2.67 4.70
N ALA A 45 14.91 3.10 5.57
CA ALA A 45 16.33 3.16 5.28
C ALA A 45 16.97 1.75 5.14
N GLY A 46 16.34 0.71 5.67
CA GLY A 46 16.84 -0.66 5.63
C GLY A 46 17.97 -0.92 6.62
N VAL A 47 17.94 -0.30 7.79
CA VAL A 47 18.82 -0.68 8.90
C VAL A 47 18.61 -2.16 9.20
N GLY A 48 19.70 -2.93 9.33
CA GLY A 48 19.63 -4.39 9.49
C GLY A 48 19.65 -5.17 8.17
N ALA A 49 19.46 -4.50 7.02
CA ALA A 49 19.35 -5.14 5.71
C ALA A 49 20.65 -5.13 4.88
N GLY A 50 21.80 -4.80 5.48
CA GLY A 50 23.08 -4.73 4.79
C GLY A 50 23.97 -3.62 5.31
N THR A 51 25.01 -3.29 4.54
CA THR A 51 25.95 -2.22 4.88
C THR A 51 25.34 -0.84 4.60
N PRO A 52 25.36 0.09 5.57
CA PRO A 52 25.03 1.50 5.35
C PRO A 52 25.86 2.13 4.23
N VAL A 53 25.20 2.90 3.35
CA VAL A 53 25.84 3.65 2.26
C VAL A 53 25.93 5.16 2.53
N ASP A 54 25.32 5.63 3.62
CA ASP A 54 25.35 7.03 4.06
C ASP A 54 25.18 7.17 5.58
N SER A 55 25.22 8.41 6.08
CA SER A 55 25.04 8.74 7.49
C SER A 55 23.62 8.52 8.00
N CYS A 56 22.63 8.49 7.11
CA CYS A 56 21.24 8.17 7.42
C CYS A 56 20.98 6.66 7.54
N ARG A 57 22.04 5.86 7.35
CA ARG A 57 22.04 4.40 7.40
C ARG A 57 21.16 3.75 6.34
N ASN A 58 21.03 4.39 5.18
CA ASN A 58 20.40 3.76 4.03
C ASN A 58 21.21 2.54 3.58
N THR A 59 20.57 1.45 3.18
CA THR A 59 21.24 0.23 2.69
C THR A 59 20.66 -0.21 1.35
N GLU A 60 21.46 -0.88 0.52
CA GLU A 60 20.96 -1.48 -0.73
C GLU A 60 19.93 -2.61 -0.50
N GLY A 61 19.83 -3.11 0.73
CA GLY A 61 18.84 -4.11 1.12
C GLY A 61 17.49 -3.53 1.54
N ALA A 62 17.32 -2.21 1.56
CA ALA A 62 16.04 -1.58 1.92
C ALA A 62 14.95 -1.89 0.89
N TYR A 63 13.69 -2.01 1.33
CA TYR A 63 12.58 -2.35 0.42
C TYR A 63 12.38 -1.34 -0.73
N PRO A 64 12.57 -0.01 -0.55
CA PRO A 64 12.45 0.96 -1.65
C PRO A 64 13.48 0.71 -2.76
N ARG A 65 14.72 0.40 -2.35
CA ARG A 65 15.84 0.12 -3.26
C ARG A 65 15.66 -1.23 -3.94
N ARG A 66 15.17 -2.24 -3.23
CA ARG A 66 14.83 -3.54 -3.82
C ARG A 66 13.72 -3.43 -4.86
N TRP A 67 12.67 -2.66 -4.59
CA TRP A 67 11.60 -2.44 -5.56
C TRP A 67 12.12 -1.75 -6.82
N THR A 68 12.89 -0.67 -6.67
CA THR A 68 13.57 0.03 -7.77
C THR A 68 14.50 -0.89 -8.57
N ALA A 69 15.23 -1.79 -7.91
CA ALA A 69 16.15 -2.71 -8.55
C ALA A 69 15.46 -3.76 -9.45
N THR A 70 14.14 -3.98 -9.28
CA THR A 70 13.39 -4.88 -10.18
C THR A 70 13.28 -4.33 -11.61
N ASP A 71 13.38 -3.01 -11.78
CA ASP A 71 13.59 -2.35 -13.08
C ASP A 71 14.32 -1.00 -12.92
N ALA A 72 15.63 -1.07 -12.70
CA ALA A 72 16.44 0.10 -12.40
C ALA A 72 16.52 1.14 -13.53
N LYS A 73 16.12 0.78 -14.76
CA LYS A 73 16.08 1.74 -15.89
C LYS A 73 14.79 2.54 -15.92
N GLN A 74 13.72 1.99 -15.34
CA GLN A 74 12.39 2.59 -15.34
C GLN A 74 12.17 3.54 -14.16
N VAL A 75 12.93 3.42 -13.07
CA VAL A 75 12.66 4.13 -11.82
C VAL A 75 13.80 5.07 -11.45
N ARG A 76 13.47 6.33 -11.18
CA ARG A 76 14.37 7.31 -10.54
C ARG A 76 14.00 7.42 -9.07
N LEU A 77 14.81 6.79 -8.22
CA LEU A 77 14.60 6.78 -6.77
C LEU A 77 15.34 7.94 -6.09
N THR A 78 14.59 8.77 -5.37
CA THR A 78 15.12 9.69 -4.35
C THR A 78 14.91 9.08 -2.97
N THR A 79 16.01 8.77 -2.29
CA THR A 79 15.98 8.26 -0.91
C THR A 79 16.09 9.43 0.07
N ALA A 80 15.02 9.71 0.79
CA ALA A 80 14.93 10.74 1.82
C ALA A 80 14.46 10.11 3.15
N THR A 81 15.11 9.00 3.49
CA THR A 81 14.93 8.21 4.71
C THR A 81 16.13 8.37 5.63
N CYS A 82 15.91 8.37 6.94
CA CYS A 82 16.97 8.51 7.92
C CYS A 82 16.71 7.75 9.22
N SER A 83 17.67 6.92 9.63
CA SER A 83 17.60 6.18 10.88
C SER A 83 17.37 7.10 12.09
N GLY A 84 16.39 6.77 12.92
CA GLY A 84 15.99 7.57 14.09
C GLY A 84 15.06 8.74 13.77
N GLY A 85 14.73 8.98 12.49
CA GLY A 85 13.82 10.04 12.07
C GLY A 85 12.43 9.89 12.67
N LYS A 86 11.90 10.98 13.22
CA LYS A 86 10.51 11.11 13.68
C LYS A 86 9.64 11.70 12.58
N THR A 87 8.33 11.76 12.80
CA THR A 87 7.39 12.40 11.86
C THR A 87 7.78 13.85 11.50
N ALA A 88 8.35 14.61 12.44
CA ALA A 88 8.84 15.96 12.17
C ALA A 88 10.02 15.99 11.18
N ASP A 89 10.94 15.03 11.28
CA ASP A 89 12.07 14.89 10.34
C ASP A 89 11.58 14.44 8.96
N VAL A 90 10.61 13.52 8.93
CA VAL A 90 9.96 13.06 7.71
C VAL A 90 9.19 14.21 7.03
N LEU A 91 8.54 15.07 7.82
CA LEU A 91 7.87 16.27 7.32
C LEU A 91 8.88 17.25 6.67
N ALA A 92 10.05 17.44 7.28
CA ALA A 92 11.11 18.24 6.70
C ALA A 92 11.65 17.60 5.41
N ALA A 93 11.86 16.28 5.40
CA ALA A 93 12.31 15.51 4.26
C ALA A 93 11.30 15.51 3.09
N ALA A 94 10.01 15.77 3.36
CA ALA A 94 9.00 15.94 2.32
C ALA A 94 9.30 17.12 1.37
N ALA A 95 10.29 17.97 1.67
CA ALA A 95 10.86 18.92 0.71
C ALA A 95 11.40 18.26 -0.58
N ALA A 96 11.78 16.98 -0.53
CA ALA A 96 12.19 16.19 -1.70
C ALA A 96 11.02 15.80 -2.62
N VAL A 97 9.78 15.92 -2.15
CA VAL A 97 8.57 15.63 -2.93
C VAL A 97 8.18 16.87 -3.73
N THR A 98 8.02 16.69 -5.04
CA THR A 98 7.64 17.74 -6.01
C THR A 98 6.35 17.35 -6.74
N ALA A 99 5.80 18.28 -7.52
CA ALA A 99 4.57 18.04 -8.28
C ALA A 99 4.72 16.92 -9.34
N GLU A 100 5.94 16.66 -9.79
CA GLU A 100 6.31 15.63 -10.76
C GLU A 100 6.54 14.26 -10.11
N THR A 101 6.50 14.16 -8.78
CA THR A 101 6.66 12.87 -8.10
C THR A 101 5.48 11.95 -8.42
N ASP A 102 5.74 10.71 -8.82
CA ASP A 102 4.70 9.74 -9.20
C ASP A 102 4.37 8.74 -8.09
N LEU A 103 5.36 8.38 -7.28
CA LEU A 103 5.24 7.42 -6.21
C LEU A 103 5.91 7.98 -4.94
N VAL A 104 5.20 7.90 -3.81
CA VAL A 104 5.76 8.20 -2.50
C VAL A 104 5.48 7.05 -1.54
N SER A 105 6.52 6.52 -0.89
CA SER A 105 6.37 5.58 0.21
C SER A 105 6.81 6.22 1.51
N ILE A 106 6.06 6.02 2.58
CA ILE A 106 6.31 6.62 3.88
C ILE A 106 6.37 5.53 4.96
N THR A 107 7.41 5.52 5.77
CA THR A 107 7.49 4.72 7.01
C THR A 107 7.89 5.62 8.17
N ALA A 108 6.96 5.97 9.06
CA ALA A 108 7.23 6.91 10.15
C ALA A 108 6.34 6.63 11.38
N GLY A 109 6.75 7.14 12.54
CA GLY A 109 5.93 7.12 13.77
C GLY A 109 6.46 6.26 14.91
N ALA A 110 7.29 5.24 14.66
CA ALA A 110 7.85 4.42 15.74
C ALA A 110 8.80 5.23 16.64
N ASN A 111 9.64 6.09 16.05
CA ASN A 111 10.56 6.93 16.81
C ASN A 111 9.87 8.03 17.62
N ASP A 112 8.69 8.49 17.18
CA ASP A 112 7.85 9.45 17.93
C ASP A 112 7.36 8.87 19.26
N LEU A 113 7.18 7.55 19.31
CA LEU A 113 6.80 6.80 20.51
C LEU A 113 8.00 6.48 21.41
N GLY A 114 9.24 6.67 20.95
CA GLY A 114 10.44 6.35 21.73
C GLY A 114 10.60 4.86 22.02
N VAL A 115 10.15 3.99 21.11
CA VAL A 115 10.06 2.53 21.31
C VAL A 115 11.38 1.88 21.75
N THR A 116 12.52 2.29 21.19
CA THR A 116 13.83 1.74 21.54
C THR A 116 14.23 2.07 22.98
N GLY A 117 13.96 3.30 23.42
CA GLY A 117 14.23 3.74 24.79
C GLY A 117 13.31 3.04 25.80
N ALA A 118 12.03 2.88 25.45
CA ALA A 118 11.08 2.13 26.26
C ALA A 118 11.49 0.66 26.40
N PHE A 119 11.87 0.02 25.29
CA PHE A 119 12.35 -1.36 25.31
C PHE A 119 13.60 -1.51 26.19
N ALA A 120 14.59 -0.62 26.05
CA ALA A 120 15.79 -0.63 26.88
C ALA A 120 15.48 -0.46 28.37
N ALA A 121 14.58 0.46 28.73
CA ALA A 121 14.14 0.65 30.12
C ALA A 121 13.47 -0.62 30.66
N CYS A 122 12.58 -1.24 29.89
CA CYS A 122 11.87 -2.45 30.28
C CYS A 122 12.74 -3.72 30.36
N MET A 123 13.85 -3.76 29.63
CA MET A 123 14.81 -4.86 29.68
C MET A 123 15.86 -4.71 30.79
N THR A 124 15.96 -3.54 31.43
CA THR A 124 17.01 -3.26 32.42
C THR A 124 16.50 -3.51 33.85
N PRO A 125 17.11 -4.44 34.62
CA PRO A 125 16.74 -4.65 36.02
C PRO A 125 16.85 -3.38 36.87
N GLY A 126 15.87 -3.10 37.74
CA GLY A 126 15.86 -1.91 38.59
C GLY A 126 15.35 -0.64 37.90
N ARG A 127 14.80 -0.74 36.68
CA ARG A 127 14.22 0.37 35.90
C ARG A 127 12.71 0.22 35.70
N GLU A 128 12.03 -0.51 36.59
CA GLU A 128 10.61 -0.85 36.46
C GLU A 128 9.71 0.39 36.43
N THR A 129 10.04 1.43 37.22
CA THR A 129 9.32 2.71 37.21
C THR A 129 9.43 3.43 35.86
N ASP A 130 10.61 3.38 35.25
CA ASP A 130 10.88 4.05 33.98
C ASP A 130 10.23 3.30 32.82
N CYS A 131 10.23 1.97 32.88
CA CYS A 131 9.45 1.12 31.96
C CYS A 131 7.97 1.48 32.03
N ALA A 132 7.37 1.54 33.23
CA ALA A 132 5.96 1.90 33.40
C ALA A 132 5.65 3.32 32.89
N ALA A 133 6.53 4.29 33.17
CA ALA A 133 6.38 5.66 32.67
C ALA A 133 6.45 5.72 31.13
N ALA A 134 7.39 4.99 30.51
CA ALA A 134 7.51 4.91 29.07
C ALA A 134 6.28 4.27 28.41
N GLN A 135 5.71 3.22 29.02
CA GLN A 135 4.46 2.62 28.56
C GLN A 135 3.30 3.62 28.58
N ALA A 136 3.11 4.32 29.70
CA ALA A 136 2.06 5.32 29.83
C ALA A 136 2.21 6.47 28.81
N ALA A 137 3.45 6.91 28.55
CA ALA A 137 3.75 7.92 27.55
C ALA A 137 3.42 7.45 26.13
N ILE A 138 3.78 6.21 25.78
CA ILE A 138 3.45 5.60 24.48
C ILE A 138 1.94 5.53 24.29
N GLU A 139 1.21 5.01 25.29
CA GLU A 139 -0.24 4.92 25.24
C GLU A 139 -0.92 6.29 25.08
N ALA A 140 -0.40 7.31 25.76
CA ALA A 140 -0.88 8.67 25.59
C ALA A 140 -0.58 9.20 24.18
N ALA A 141 0.64 9.01 23.67
CA ALA A 141 1.06 9.49 22.36
C ALA A 141 0.26 8.84 21.22
N LEU A 142 0.00 7.53 21.30
CA LEU A 142 -0.86 6.79 20.36
C LEU A 142 -2.27 7.40 20.25
N ARG A 143 -2.82 7.92 21.36
CA ARG A 143 -4.16 8.52 21.39
C ARG A 143 -4.19 10.00 21.02
N THR A 144 -3.07 10.72 21.15
CA THR A 144 -3.07 12.18 21.14
C THR A 144 -2.15 12.75 20.06
N THR A 145 -0.84 12.62 20.21
CA THR A 145 0.14 13.33 19.40
C THR A 145 0.43 12.63 18.08
N LEU A 146 0.57 11.30 18.09
CA LEU A 146 0.97 10.55 16.90
C LEU A 146 -0.06 10.65 15.74
N PRO A 147 -1.38 10.52 15.97
CA PRO A 147 -2.35 10.64 14.88
C PRO A 147 -2.23 11.97 14.13
N ALA A 148 -2.10 13.08 14.87
CA ALA A 148 -1.98 14.42 14.28
C ALA A 148 -0.66 14.62 13.51
N ALA A 149 0.44 14.07 14.04
CA ALA A 149 1.75 14.19 13.42
C ALA A 149 1.82 13.40 12.09
N VAL A 150 1.33 12.17 12.08
CA VAL A 150 1.22 11.35 10.85
C VAL A 150 0.27 11.99 9.85
N GLY A 151 -0.91 12.46 10.30
CA GLY A 151 -1.87 13.15 9.43
C GLY A 151 -1.28 14.39 8.75
N THR A 152 -0.45 15.17 9.46
CA THR A 152 0.28 16.31 8.88
C THR A 152 1.23 15.87 7.78
N VAL A 153 2.07 14.85 8.02
CA VAL A 153 2.99 14.32 7.00
C VAL A 153 2.24 13.90 5.73
N LEU A 154 1.16 13.11 5.88
CA LEU A 154 0.39 12.63 4.74
C LEU A 154 -0.25 13.77 3.95
N THR A 155 -0.83 14.75 4.64
CA THR A 155 -1.48 15.90 4.02
C THR A 155 -0.46 16.73 3.23
N THR A 156 0.69 17.05 3.84
CA THR A 156 1.76 17.82 3.17
C THR A 156 2.32 17.09 1.94
N VAL A 157 2.50 15.76 2.00
CA VAL A 157 2.97 14.99 0.84
C VAL A 157 1.94 15.05 -0.29
N LYS A 158 0.64 14.88 0.00
CA LYS A 158 -0.42 14.98 -1.00
C LYS A 158 -0.54 16.38 -1.60
N GLU A 159 -0.36 17.43 -0.81
CA GLU A 159 -0.37 18.80 -1.32
C GLU A 159 0.81 19.08 -2.26
N ARG A 160 1.98 18.48 -2.00
CA ARG A 160 3.18 18.63 -2.83
C ARG A 160 3.10 17.82 -4.12
N ALA A 161 2.55 16.62 -4.07
CA ALA A 161 2.42 15.72 -5.21
C ALA A 161 0.97 15.21 -5.32
N PRO A 162 0.04 16.06 -5.80
CA PRO A 162 -1.39 15.72 -5.83
C PRO A 162 -1.73 14.54 -6.75
N GLU A 163 -0.89 14.32 -7.77
CA GLU A 163 -1.05 13.25 -8.75
C GLU A 163 -0.28 11.97 -8.38
N ALA A 164 0.45 11.94 -7.25
CA ALA A 164 1.25 10.79 -6.86
C ALA A 164 0.41 9.66 -6.26
N LYS A 165 0.84 8.41 -6.52
CA LYS A 165 0.50 7.28 -5.66
C LYS A 165 1.24 7.42 -4.33
N VAL A 166 0.51 7.69 -3.24
CA VAL A 166 1.10 7.77 -1.89
C VAL A 166 0.71 6.53 -1.09
N VAL A 167 1.70 5.90 -0.45
CA VAL A 167 1.50 4.77 0.46
C VAL A 167 2.20 4.96 1.80
N LEU A 168 1.51 4.58 2.87
CA LEU A 168 2.05 4.54 4.24
C LEU A 168 2.23 3.09 4.66
N THR A 169 3.47 2.68 4.96
CA THR A 169 3.77 1.32 5.40
C THR A 169 3.70 1.20 6.92
N GLY A 170 3.16 0.09 7.41
CA GLY A 170 3.22 -0.27 8.82
C GLY A 170 4.59 -0.82 9.25
N TYR A 171 4.57 -1.44 10.43
CA TYR A 171 5.72 -2.10 11.05
C TYR A 171 5.38 -3.55 11.45
N PRO A 172 6.36 -4.47 11.53
CA PRO A 172 6.13 -5.81 12.04
C PRO A 172 5.90 -5.82 13.55
N LYS A 173 5.31 -6.90 14.05
CA LYS A 173 5.42 -7.26 15.46
C LYS A 173 6.85 -7.72 15.77
N PRO A 174 7.47 -7.22 16.84
CA PRO A 174 8.87 -7.52 17.11
C PRO A 174 9.08 -8.91 17.70
N PHE A 175 8.11 -9.50 18.42
CA PHE A 175 8.35 -10.73 19.18
C PHE A 175 7.31 -11.82 18.95
N SER A 176 7.79 -13.07 18.91
CA SER A 176 6.95 -14.25 19.01
C SER A 176 6.49 -14.41 20.46
N GLU A 177 5.19 -14.64 20.66
CA GLU A 177 4.62 -14.86 22.02
C GLU A 177 4.69 -16.31 22.48
N THR A 178 5.02 -17.24 21.60
CA THR A 178 5.06 -18.68 21.87
C THR A 178 6.44 -19.30 21.62
N GLY A 179 7.30 -18.62 20.88
CA GLY A 179 8.65 -19.07 20.58
C GLY A 179 9.65 -18.90 21.73
N THR A 180 10.88 -19.37 21.51
CA THR A 180 11.99 -19.31 22.46
C THR A 180 13.06 -18.35 21.96
N CYS A 181 13.48 -17.42 22.81
CA CYS A 181 14.52 -16.45 22.46
C CYS A 181 15.89 -17.09 22.62
N THR A 182 16.69 -17.08 21.55
CA THR A 182 18.07 -17.58 21.60
C THR A 182 19.01 -16.44 22.02
N GLY A 183 20.00 -16.72 22.87
CA GLY A 183 21.01 -15.76 23.32
C GLY A 183 20.57 -14.90 24.50
N THR A 184 19.50 -14.11 24.34
CA THR A 184 18.96 -13.25 25.40
C THR A 184 17.53 -13.69 25.72
N ASP A 185 17.28 -14.02 26.99
CA ASP A 185 15.92 -14.30 27.46
C ASP A 185 15.12 -12.99 27.55
N ILE A 186 14.09 -12.86 26.72
CA ILE A 186 13.20 -11.71 26.70
C ILE A 186 11.90 -12.15 27.39
N PRO A 187 11.57 -11.58 28.56
CA PRO A 187 10.40 -12.03 29.31
C PRO A 187 9.12 -11.92 28.47
N VAL A 188 8.25 -12.92 28.57
CA VAL A 188 6.98 -12.99 27.81
C VAL A 188 6.16 -11.70 27.96
N ALA A 189 6.15 -11.10 29.15
CA ALA A 189 5.46 -9.84 29.40
C ALA A 189 6.02 -8.66 28.57
N ILE A 190 7.34 -8.60 28.38
CA ILE A 190 8.00 -7.57 27.56
C ILE A 190 7.73 -7.82 26.07
N ARG A 191 7.72 -9.09 25.64
CA ARG A 191 7.35 -9.46 24.27
C ARG A 191 5.92 -9.02 23.94
N ALA A 192 4.97 -9.39 24.79
CA ALA A 192 3.57 -9.03 24.64
C ALA A 192 3.37 -7.51 24.67
N LEU A 193 4.13 -6.79 25.50
CA LEU A 193 4.11 -5.33 25.51
C LEU A 193 4.59 -4.74 24.17
N GLY A 194 5.75 -5.17 23.67
CA GLY A 194 6.28 -4.69 22.38
C GLY A 194 5.30 -4.92 21.24
N ASN A 195 4.68 -6.10 21.20
CA ASN A 195 3.65 -6.42 20.21
C ASN A 195 2.42 -5.51 20.32
N ARG A 196 1.94 -5.22 21.53
CA ARG A 196 0.81 -4.29 21.75
C ARG A 196 1.15 -2.88 21.28
N VAL A 197 2.36 -2.40 21.55
CA VAL A 197 2.82 -1.07 21.10
C VAL A 197 2.81 -0.99 19.57
N MET A 198 3.41 -1.97 18.88
CA MET A 198 3.46 -1.95 17.42
C MET A 198 2.08 -2.14 16.78
N SER A 199 1.21 -2.97 17.36
CA SER A 199 -0.18 -3.11 16.91
C SER A 199 -0.96 -1.79 17.06
N GLY A 200 -0.77 -1.07 18.18
CA GLY A 200 -1.36 0.24 18.42
C GLY A 200 -0.87 1.29 17.43
N LEU A 201 0.45 1.31 17.15
CA LEU A 201 1.05 2.15 16.12
C LEU A 201 0.42 1.86 14.75
N ASN A 202 0.40 0.60 14.32
CA ASN A 202 -0.17 0.19 13.04
C ASN A 202 -1.66 0.57 12.91
N ALA A 203 -2.44 0.47 13.98
CA ALA A 203 -3.83 0.92 14.00
C ALA A 203 -3.96 2.44 13.77
N VAL A 204 -3.09 3.25 14.38
CA VAL A 204 -3.03 4.70 14.14
C VAL A 204 -2.64 5.00 12.69
N LEU A 205 -1.60 4.33 12.16
CA LEU A 205 -1.15 4.52 10.78
C LEU A 205 -2.24 4.17 9.77
N ALA A 206 -2.90 3.02 9.92
CA ALA A 206 -4.00 2.60 9.06
C ALA A 206 -5.17 3.59 9.11
N ALA A 207 -5.52 4.11 10.29
CA ALA A 207 -6.57 5.11 10.45
C ALA A 207 -6.20 6.43 9.76
N GLN A 208 -4.98 6.93 9.92
CA GLN A 208 -4.52 8.17 9.28
C GLN A 208 -4.38 8.02 7.76
N ALA A 209 -3.89 6.87 7.28
CA ALA A 209 -3.85 6.57 5.85
C ALA A 209 -5.25 6.63 5.23
N LYS A 210 -6.24 6.00 5.88
CA LYS A 210 -7.64 6.05 5.46
C LYS A 210 -8.19 7.48 5.44
N LEU A 211 -7.93 8.28 6.47
CA LEU A 211 -8.39 9.68 6.54
C LEU A 211 -7.76 10.56 5.46
N ALA A 212 -6.48 10.36 5.14
CA ALA A 212 -5.79 11.07 4.08
C ALA A 212 -6.13 10.54 2.67
N GLY A 213 -6.80 9.39 2.56
CA GLY A 213 -7.09 8.75 1.28
C GLY A 213 -5.84 8.21 0.58
N VAL A 214 -4.88 7.71 1.34
CA VAL A 214 -3.66 7.03 0.84
C VAL A 214 -3.72 5.54 1.18
N ALA A 215 -3.01 4.70 0.43
CA ALA A 215 -3.00 3.28 0.72
C ALA A 215 -2.14 2.97 1.98
N TYR A 216 -2.65 2.10 2.83
CA TYR A 216 -1.89 1.53 3.95
C TYR A 216 -1.32 0.18 3.53
N VAL A 217 -0.02 -0.01 3.72
CA VAL A 217 0.66 -1.29 3.47
C VAL A 217 0.83 -2.02 4.79
N ASP A 218 -0.01 -3.05 4.99
CA ASP A 218 0.13 -3.94 6.13
C ASP A 218 1.30 -4.91 5.91
N VAL A 219 2.35 -4.72 6.70
CA VAL A 219 3.50 -5.63 6.77
C VAL A 219 3.43 -6.52 8.01
N GLU A 220 2.57 -6.22 8.99
CA GLU A 220 2.48 -7.00 10.22
C GLU A 220 2.08 -8.45 9.93
N SER A 221 1.10 -8.64 9.04
CA SER A 221 0.66 -9.96 8.60
C SER A 221 1.74 -10.72 7.82
N ALA A 222 2.58 -10.04 7.05
CA ALA A 222 3.66 -10.66 6.29
C ALA A 222 4.77 -11.23 7.20
N PHE A 223 5.01 -10.60 8.35
CA PHE A 223 6.01 -11.03 9.33
C PHE A 223 5.50 -12.07 10.34
N ALA A 224 4.22 -12.46 10.27
CA ALA A 224 3.64 -13.40 11.23
C ALA A 224 4.40 -14.74 11.24
N GLY A 225 4.91 -15.13 12.40
CA GLY A 225 5.75 -16.33 12.57
C GLY A 225 7.23 -16.13 12.27
N HIS A 226 7.64 -14.91 11.93
CA HIS A 226 9.01 -14.49 11.65
C HIS A 226 9.49 -13.36 12.59
N GLU A 227 8.85 -13.20 13.74
CA GLU A 227 9.27 -12.24 14.76
C GLU A 227 10.55 -12.70 15.49
N ILE A 228 11.16 -11.84 16.31
CA ILE A 228 12.24 -12.28 17.23
C ILE A 228 11.71 -13.41 18.11
N CYS A 229 12.57 -14.39 18.41
CA CYS A 229 12.23 -15.61 19.15
C CYS A 229 11.38 -16.64 18.36
N SER A 230 11.09 -16.40 17.09
CA SER A 230 10.58 -17.42 16.17
C SER A 230 11.72 -18.34 15.68
N ALA A 231 11.37 -19.41 14.95
CA ALA A 231 12.36 -20.35 14.40
C ALA A 231 13.18 -19.77 13.25
N ALA A 232 12.62 -18.81 12.51
CA ALA A 232 13.25 -18.17 11.35
C ALA A 232 12.97 -16.66 11.36
N PRO A 233 13.59 -15.91 12.27
CA PRO A 233 13.28 -14.49 12.47
C PRO A 233 13.69 -13.66 11.25
N TRP A 234 12.81 -12.75 10.86
CA TRP A 234 13.01 -11.68 9.88
C TRP A 234 13.34 -10.34 10.53
N VAL A 235 13.31 -10.29 11.85
CA VAL A 235 13.68 -9.14 12.68
C VAL A 235 14.95 -9.49 13.46
N VAL A 236 15.93 -8.59 13.44
CA VAL A 236 17.22 -8.78 14.12
C VAL A 236 17.02 -8.73 15.64
N GLY A 237 17.51 -9.76 16.32
CA GLY A 237 17.52 -9.87 17.77
C GLY A 237 18.73 -9.19 18.43
N PHE A 238 19.12 -9.69 19.60
CA PHE A 238 20.23 -9.12 20.38
C PHE A 238 21.61 -9.32 19.74
N GLU A 239 21.74 -10.22 18.78
CA GLU A 239 22.93 -10.33 17.93
C GLU A 239 23.26 -9.02 17.19
N GLY A 240 22.25 -8.17 16.95
CA GLY A 240 22.41 -6.86 16.32
C GLY A 240 22.79 -5.71 17.25
N GLN A 241 23.10 -5.97 18.53
CA GLN A 241 23.34 -4.92 19.52
C GLN A 241 24.57 -4.06 19.18
N ALA A 242 25.67 -4.69 18.76
CA ALA A 242 26.90 -3.97 18.42
C ALA A 242 26.72 -3.05 17.20
N ASP A 243 25.86 -3.45 16.27
CA ASP A 243 25.65 -2.74 15.00
C ASP A 243 24.48 -1.74 15.06
N GLY A 244 23.75 -1.71 16.18
CA GLY A 244 22.56 -0.88 16.36
C GLY A 244 21.39 -1.31 15.46
N THR A 245 21.27 -2.60 15.18
CA THR A 245 20.26 -3.18 14.27
C THR A 245 19.15 -3.94 14.99
N ILE A 246 19.21 -4.10 16.32
CA ILE A 246 18.15 -4.76 17.11
C ILE A 246 16.78 -4.17 16.75
N LEU A 247 15.76 -5.02 16.68
CA LEU A 247 14.36 -4.68 16.36
C LEU A 247 14.13 -4.25 14.90
N HIS A 248 15.14 -4.26 14.04
CA HIS A 248 14.98 -3.91 12.62
C HIS A 248 14.83 -5.16 11.75
N PRO A 249 14.21 -5.05 10.57
CA PRO A 249 14.16 -6.16 9.63
C PRO A 249 15.56 -6.51 9.11
N ASN A 250 15.84 -7.81 8.99
CA ASN A 250 17.05 -8.31 8.34
C ASN A 250 16.87 -8.34 6.81
N PRO A 251 17.88 -8.78 6.01
CA PRO A 251 17.74 -8.82 4.56
C PRO A 251 16.54 -9.64 4.07
N THR A 252 16.19 -10.72 4.76
CA THR A 252 15.01 -11.54 4.46
C THR A 252 13.73 -10.79 4.82
N GLY A 253 13.67 -10.11 5.97
CA GLY A 253 12.51 -9.28 6.32
C GLY A 253 12.21 -8.17 5.32
N HIS A 254 13.23 -7.58 4.71
CA HIS A 254 13.02 -6.64 3.61
C HIS A 254 12.54 -7.31 2.32
N THR A 255 13.08 -8.49 2.00
CA THR A 255 12.79 -9.20 0.75
C THR A 255 11.42 -9.88 0.76
N GLU A 256 11.04 -10.49 1.88
CA GLU A 256 9.85 -11.31 2.02
C GLU A 256 8.74 -10.60 2.81
N GLY A 257 9.11 -9.75 3.76
CA GLY A 257 8.16 -9.08 4.65
C GLY A 257 7.70 -7.71 4.17
N TYR A 258 8.58 -6.89 3.61
CA TYR A 258 8.23 -5.54 3.13
C TYR A 258 7.95 -5.48 1.63
N LEU A 259 8.84 -6.04 0.81
CA LEU A 259 8.76 -5.88 -0.65
C LEU A 259 7.46 -6.46 -1.26
N PRO A 260 6.97 -7.65 -0.89
CA PRO A 260 5.74 -8.19 -1.48
C PRO A 260 4.48 -7.38 -1.16
N PRO A 261 4.16 -7.03 0.11
CA PRO A 261 2.97 -6.20 0.37
C PRO A 261 3.11 -4.79 -0.20
N PHE A 262 4.32 -4.22 -0.26
CA PHE A 262 4.56 -2.94 -0.94
C PHE A 262 4.25 -3.04 -2.43
N THR A 263 4.82 -4.03 -3.13
CA THR A 263 4.59 -4.27 -4.56
C THR A 263 3.12 -4.55 -4.84
N LYS A 264 2.43 -5.29 -3.97
CA LYS A 264 0.99 -5.54 -4.07
C LYS A 264 0.17 -4.24 -3.98
N ALA A 265 0.60 -3.28 -3.15
CA ALA A 265 -0.12 -2.02 -2.97
C ALA A 265 0.09 -1.03 -4.12
N VAL A 266 1.29 -0.98 -4.72
CA VAL A 266 1.65 0.04 -5.71
C VAL A 266 1.72 -0.46 -7.15
N GLY A 267 1.94 -1.77 -7.33
CA GLY A 267 2.31 -2.42 -8.59
C GLY A 267 3.82 -2.66 -8.71
N THR A 268 4.22 -3.32 -9.79
CA THR A 268 5.61 -3.35 -10.25
C THR A 268 6.02 -1.99 -10.84
N PRO A 269 7.32 -1.70 -11.04
CA PRO A 269 7.75 -0.51 -11.76
C PRO A 269 7.06 -0.31 -13.11
N GLN A 270 6.82 -1.39 -13.86
CA GLN A 270 6.14 -1.35 -15.14
C GLN A 270 4.65 -1.01 -14.98
N ASP A 271 3.97 -1.55 -13.97
CA ASP A 271 2.57 -1.20 -13.68
C ASP A 271 2.42 0.28 -13.30
N VAL A 272 3.37 0.82 -12.53
CA VAL A 272 3.38 2.25 -12.18
C VAL A 272 3.67 3.10 -13.41
N ALA A 273 4.64 2.72 -14.23
CA ALA A 273 4.97 3.44 -15.47
C ALA A 273 3.81 3.43 -16.48
N GLN A 274 3.10 2.31 -16.60
CA GLN A 274 1.89 2.23 -17.41
C GLN A 274 0.79 3.14 -16.86
N TRP A 275 0.57 3.13 -15.54
CA TRP A 275 -0.40 4.02 -14.90
C TRP A 275 -0.07 5.51 -15.13
N ILE A 276 1.21 5.91 -15.09
CA ILE A 276 1.64 7.28 -15.44
C ILE A 276 1.29 7.60 -16.89
N ALA A 277 1.62 6.69 -17.82
CA ALA A 277 1.32 6.88 -19.24
C ALA A 277 -0.19 7.05 -19.50
N GLU A 278 -1.04 6.34 -18.77
CA GLU A 278 -2.50 6.45 -18.83
C GLU A 278 -3.01 7.75 -18.18
N ARG A 279 -2.48 8.15 -17.02
CA ARG A 279 -2.81 9.39 -16.31
C ARG A 279 -2.50 10.63 -17.17
N ASP A 280 -1.35 10.62 -17.82
CA ASP A 280 -0.81 11.77 -18.55
C ASP A 280 -1.19 11.75 -20.04
N ALA A 281 -1.92 10.72 -20.48
CA ALA A 281 -2.40 10.63 -21.85
C ALA A 281 -3.33 11.81 -22.19
N PRO A 282 -3.18 12.44 -23.37
CA PRO A 282 -4.10 13.47 -23.80
C PRO A 282 -5.52 12.88 -23.90
N PRO A 283 -6.58 13.69 -23.64
CA PRO A 283 -7.95 13.23 -23.78
C PRO A 283 -8.15 12.60 -25.15
N ALA A 284 -8.74 11.40 -25.18
CA ALA A 284 -9.01 10.70 -26.43
C ALA A 284 -9.79 11.64 -27.36
N THR A 285 -9.23 11.95 -28.53
CA THR A 285 -9.98 12.65 -29.56
C THR A 285 -11.16 11.75 -29.94
N PRO A 286 -12.41 12.25 -29.92
CA PRO A 286 -13.53 11.45 -30.36
C PRO A 286 -13.24 11.00 -31.79
N SER A 287 -13.16 9.69 -32.00
CA SER A 287 -13.04 9.13 -33.34
C SER A 287 -14.17 9.72 -34.18
N PRO A 288 -13.90 10.19 -35.42
CA PRO A 288 -14.98 10.54 -36.31
C PRO A 288 -15.85 9.30 -36.45
N SER A 289 -17.06 9.36 -35.90
CA SER A 289 -18.05 8.31 -36.02
C SER A 289 -18.03 7.84 -37.46
N GLY A 290 -17.63 6.58 -37.66
CA GLY A 290 -17.64 5.97 -38.97
C GLY A 290 -18.95 6.31 -39.64
N SER A 291 -18.88 6.84 -40.85
CA SER A 291 -20.04 7.13 -41.67
C SER A 291 -20.96 5.92 -41.66
N VAL A 292 -22.02 5.99 -40.86
CA VAL A 292 -23.12 5.05 -40.94
C VAL A 292 -23.76 5.35 -42.29
N THR A 293 -23.34 4.62 -43.32
CA THR A 293 -24.10 4.53 -44.56
C THR A 293 -25.49 4.05 -44.18
N PRO A 294 -26.56 4.83 -44.43
CA PRO A 294 -27.90 4.38 -44.13
C PRO A 294 -28.22 3.20 -45.04
N SER A 295 -28.22 1.99 -44.49
CA SER A 295 -28.75 0.83 -45.19
C SER A 295 -30.27 0.98 -45.23
N ALA A 296 -30.80 1.37 -46.39
CA ALA A 296 -32.23 1.38 -46.66
C ALA A 296 -32.73 -0.07 -46.65
N SER A 297 -33.34 -0.48 -45.55
CA SER A 297 -34.19 -1.67 -45.50
C SER A 297 -35.30 -1.39 -44.51
N ALA A 298 -36.35 -0.73 -45.02
CA ALA A 298 -37.60 -0.56 -44.31
C ALA A 298 -38.25 -1.94 -44.11
N SER A 299 -38.52 -2.30 -42.86
CA SER A 299 -39.57 -3.27 -42.51
C SER A 299 -40.62 -2.56 -41.66
N PRO A 300 -41.91 -2.86 -41.87
CA PRO A 300 -43.01 -2.12 -41.25
C PRO A 300 -43.13 -2.44 -39.75
N ALA A 301 -43.51 -1.42 -38.99
CA ALA A 301 -43.79 -1.49 -37.57
C ALA A 301 -44.99 -2.41 -37.25
N PRO A 302 -44.94 -3.21 -36.17
CA PRO A 302 -46.14 -3.82 -35.62
C PRO A 302 -46.95 -2.78 -34.82
N SER A 303 -48.27 -2.88 -34.97
CA SER A 303 -49.28 -2.01 -34.37
C SER A 303 -49.20 -1.95 -32.84
N ALA A 304 -49.43 -0.75 -32.30
CA ALA A 304 -49.59 -0.49 -30.89
C ALA A 304 -50.81 -1.24 -30.33
N VAL A 305 -50.57 -2.12 -29.35
CA VAL A 305 -51.61 -2.64 -28.46
C VAL A 305 -51.60 -1.79 -27.20
N ALA A 306 -52.76 -1.25 -26.86
CA ALA A 306 -53.00 -0.38 -25.71
C ALA A 306 -52.70 -1.09 -24.38
N ALA A 307 -52.06 -0.38 -23.46
CA ALA A 307 -51.84 -0.82 -22.09
C ALA A 307 -53.11 -0.68 -21.24
N PRO A 308 -53.52 -1.70 -20.46
CA PRO A 308 -54.53 -1.56 -19.42
C PRO A 308 -53.96 -0.89 -18.16
N PRO A 309 -54.81 -0.32 -17.28
CA PRO A 309 -54.40 0.56 -16.19
C PRO A 309 -53.69 -0.17 -15.04
N ARG A 310 -52.95 0.63 -14.26
CA ARG A 310 -52.18 0.21 -13.08
C ARG A 310 -53.11 -0.29 -11.96
N ASP A 311 -52.91 -1.53 -11.55
CA ASP A 311 -53.33 -2.02 -10.24
C ASP A 311 -52.09 -2.38 -9.41
N THR A 312 -51.94 -1.68 -8.29
CA THR A 312 -50.96 -1.96 -7.25
C THR A 312 -51.54 -2.98 -6.25
N PRO A 313 -50.85 -4.10 -5.98
CA PRO A 313 -51.05 -4.84 -4.75
C PRO A 313 -49.89 -4.57 -3.78
N SER A 314 -50.25 -4.01 -2.64
CA SER A 314 -49.45 -3.93 -1.42
C SER A 314 -49.18 -5.34 -0.87
N LEU A 315 -47.93 -5.67 -0.59
CA LEU A 315 -47.57 -6.76 0.32
C LEU A 315 -46.55 -6.25 1.35
N PRO A 316 -46.62 -6.73 2.61
CA PRO A 316 -45.89 -6.17 3.74
C PRO A 316 -44.48 -6.76 3.81
N ILE A 317 -43.48 -5.91 4.07
CA ILE A 317 -42.15 -6.33 4.53
C ILE A 317 -41.97 -5.81 5.95
N THR A 318 -41.84 -6.75 6.87
CA THR A 318 -41.52 -6.57 8.28
C THR A 318 -40.02 -6.36 8.49
N GLY A 319 -39.64 -5.18 9.00
CA GLY A 319 -38.48 -4.86 9.86
C GLY A 319 -37.12 -4.52 9.21
N PRO A 320 -36.16 -3.89 9.94
CA PRO A 320 -36.27 -2.95 11.07
C PRO A 320 -35.97 -1.49 10.66
N ASP A 321 -36.49 -0.56 11.46
CA ASP A 321 -36.67 0.87 11.18
C ASP A 321 -35.38 1.71 11.05
N VAL A 322 -35.29 2.50 9.98
CA VAL A 322 -34.55 3.78 9.93
C VAL A 322 -35.56 4.85 9.53
N VAL A 323 -36.00 5.66 10.50
CA VAL A 323 -36.90 6.80 10.25
C VAL A 323 -36.08 8.09 10.29
N LEU A 324 -35.97 8.76 9.15
CA LEU A 324 -35.38 10.10 9.05
C LEU A 324 -36.49 11.14 9.12
N THR A 325 -36.60 11.85 10.24
CA THR A 325 -37.56 12.95 10.41
C THR A 325 -36.80 14.27 10.51
N VAL A 326 -37.10 15.22 9.63
CA VAL A 326 -36.55 16.57 9.66
C VAL A 326 -37.56 17.50 10.35
N LEU A 327 -37.26 17.93 11.56
CA LEU A 327 -37.99 18.99 12.26
C LEU A 327 -37.04 20.15 12.52
N ALA A 328 -37.42 21.36 12.11
CA ALA A 328 -36.72 22.61 12.40
C ALA A 328 -35.20 22.64 12.10
N GLY A 329 -34.76 21.98 11.01
CA GLY A 329 -33.39 22.12 10.50
C GLY A 329 -32.30 21.34 11.23
N VAL A 330 -32.65 20.37 12.08
CA VAL A 330 -31.72 19.42 12.72
C VAL A 330 -31.99 18.01 12.19
N ALA A 331 -30.95 17.34 11.70
CA ALA A 331 -31.03 15.94 11.28
C ALA A 331 -30.74 15.03 12.49
N LEU A 332 -31.67 14.13 12.80
CA LEU A 332 -31.56 13.13 13.87
C LEU A 332 -31.63 11.75 13.24
N ILE A 333 -30.76 10.84 13.72
CA ILE A 333 -30.80 9.41 13.35
C ILE A 333 -31.06 8.62 14.62
N ALA A 334 -32.05 7.72 14.57
CA ALA A 334 -32.33 6.75 15.61
C ALA A 334 -31.91 5.36 15.15
N VAL A 335 -31.03 4.71 15.90
CA VAL A 335 -30.63 3.31 15.68
C VAL A 335 -30.73 2.59 17.03
N GLY A 336 -31.52 1.52 17.10
CA GLY A 336 -31.59 0.65 18.28
C GLY A 336 -31.97 1.36 19.58
N GLY A 337 -32.88 2.34 19.53
CA GLY A 337 -33.36 3.07 20.70
C GLY A 337 -32.46 4.21 21.21
N ALA A 338 -31.32 4.48 20.55
CA ALA A 338 -30.46 5.62 20.84
C ALA A 338 -30.64 6.73 19.78
N VAL A 339 -30.75 7.99 20.24
CA VAL A 339 -30.90 9.18 19.40
C VAL A 339 -29.58 9.93 19.34
N TYR A 340 -29.05 10.15 18.13
CA TYR A 340 -27.79 10.86 17.90
C TYR A 340 -28.02 12.21 17.21
N LEU A 341 -27.44 13.27 17.77
CA LEU A 341 -27.40 14.62 17.18
C LEU A 341 -26.20 14.74 16.22
N LEU A 342 -26.48 15.04 14.96
CA LEU A 342 -25.44 15.45 14.00
C LEU A 342 -25.07 16.91 14.26
N ALA A 343 -23.89 17.14 14.84
CA ALA A 343 -23.34 18.49 15.02
C ALA A 343 -23.12 19.15 13.65
N ARG A 344 -23.67 20.36 13.47
CA ARG A 344 -23.34 21.21 12.31
C ARG A 344 -21.88 21.63 12.43
N ARG A 345 -21.08 21.41 11.38
CA ARG A 345 -19.80 22.10 11.20
C ARG A 345 -20.10 23.60 11.05
N ALA A 346 -19.43 24.42 11.85
CA ALA A 346 -19.16 25.81 11.50
C ALA A 346 -17.96 25.85 10.55
#